data_AF-A0AAN6ZXI7-F1
#
_entry.id   AF-A0AAN6ZXI7-F1
#
_cell.length_a   1.000
_cell.length_b   1.000
_cell.length_c   1.000
_cell.angle_alpha   90.00
_cell.angle_beta   90.00
_cell.angle_gamma   90.00
#
_symmetry.space_group_name_H-M   'P 1'
#
loop_
_entity.id
_entity.type
_entity.pdbx_description
1 polymer ?
#
loop_
_entity_poly.entity_id
_entity_poly.type
_entity_poly.pdbx_seq_one_letter_code
_entity_poly.pdbx_strand_id
1 'polypeptide(L)'
;MGQSWSRFQQRRNAKSLLDLAPAKTPGQDPALPDLDRNTLLSALNTVAAYIAKKKGNVTVIAVGGAVNTIYLQSRAATHDVDFFNTQLTAADLGMIVEGAKAATKGNPKLDETWFNNRTILFIPKDQRNALTEQAIAQNEIIFQKPGLTVLAAPWPYSFCCKVDRLAGGGVNSARVYDLDDAVQYLRRSLIKAKVAQVPLATVKQWFTQYSLRWTSANDGVVARVNAAYRVTFKAKNNPIV
;
A
#
# COMPACT_ATOMS: atom_id res chain seq x y z
N MET A 1 -20.17 29.71 16.08
CA MET A 1 -20.38 29.31 14.67
C MET A 1 -19.05 28.82 14.11
N GLY A 2 -18.83 27.51 13.93
CA GLY A 2 -17.50 27.03 13.53
C GLY A 2 -17.38 25.57 13.08
N GLN A 3 -18.47 24.89 12.73
CA GLN A 3 -18.43 23.45 12.36
C GLN A 3 -18.79 23.15 10.90
N SER A 4 -19.04 24.15 10.06
CA SER A 4 -19.47 23.93 8.66
C SER A 4 -18.31 23.81 7.66
N TRP A 5 -17.16 24.44 7.95
CA TRP A 5 -16.06 24.57 6.99
C TRP A 5 -15.25 23.28 6.76
N SER A 6 -15.12 22.38 7.76
CA SER A 6 -14.29 21.18 7.61
C SER A 6 -14.94 20.07 6.75
N ARG A 7 -16.28 19.96 6.79
CA ARG A 7 -17.01 18.95 6.00
C ARG A 7 -17.02 19.27 4.50
N PHE A 8 -16.99 20.55 4.13
CA PHE A 8 -16.96 20.97 2.73
C PHE A 8 -15.59 20.74 2.08
N GLN A 9 -14.49 21.00 2.79
CA GLN A 9 -13.14 20.68 2.32
C GLN A 9 -12.91 19.16 2.20
N GLN A 10 -13.35 18.37 3.19
CA GLN A 10 -13.25 16.90 3.12
C GLN A 10 -14.06 16.30 1.95
N ARG A 11 -15.26 16.83 1.67
CA ARG A 11 -16.07 16.37 0.52
C ARG A 11 -15.42 16.70 -0.83
N ARG A 12 -14.78 17.86 -0.96
CA ARG A 12 -14.04 18.24 -2.18
C ARG A 12 -12.83 17.34 -2.41
N ASN A 13 -12.02 17.06 -1.37
CA ASN A 13 -10.84 16.20 -1.49
C ASN A 13 -11.19 14.74 -1.83
N ALA A 14 -12.27 14.21 -1.25
CA ALA A 14 -12.68 12.83 -1.55
C ALA A 14 -13.22 12.66 -2.98
N LYS A 15 -13.87 13.69 -3.54
CA LYS A 15 -14.38 13.68 -4.92
C LYS A 15 -13.24 13.84 -5.93
N SER A 16 -12.31 14.76 -5.69
CA SER A 16 -11.14 14.94 -6.55
C SER A 16 -10.24 13.69 -6.61
N LEU A 17 -10.08 12.94 -5.51
CA LEU A 17 -9.30 11.70 -5.50
C LEU A 17 -9.94 10.57 -6.33
N LEU A 18 -11.28 10.50 -6.35
CA LEU A 18 -12.03 9.53 -7.17
C LEU A 18 -12.04 9.92 -8.65
N ASP A 19 -12.20 11.21 -8.95
CA ASP A 19 -12.21 11.76 -10.30
C ASP A 19 -10.83 11.64 -11.01
N LEU A 20 -9.77 11.36 -10.24
CA LEU A 20 -8.39 11.21 -10.71
C LEU A 20 -7.91 9.74 -10.77
N ALA A 21 -8.74 8.78 -10.36
CA ALA A 21 -8.41 7.37 -10.53
C ALA A 21 -8.63 6.98 -12.00
N PRO A 22 -7.62 6.43 -12.71
CA PRO A 22 -7.76 6.11 -14.13
C PRO A 22 -8.85 5.07 -14.38
N ALA A 23 -9.66 5.30 -15.42
CA ALA A 23 -10.67 4.36 -15.89
C ALA A 23 -10.00 3.19 -16.64
N LYS A 24 -10.46 1.95 -16.40
CA LYS A 24 -10.05 0.77 -17.19
C LYS A 24 -11.18 0.36 -18.15
N THR A 25 -10.84 0.18 -19.42
CA THR A 25 -11.70 -0.47 -20.42
C THR A 25 -11.59 -1.99 -20.26
N PRO A 26 -12.69 -2.74 -20.07
CA PRO A 26 -12.63 -4.19 -20.00
C PRO A 26 -12.31 -4.81 -21.37
N GLY A 27 -11.40 -5.80 -21.44
CA GLY A 27 -11.36 -6.75 -22.56
C GLY A 27 -10.00 -7.03 -23.20
N GLN A 28 -8.96 -6.23 -22.96
CA GLN A 28 -7.60 -6.51 -23.45
C GLN A 28 -6.58 -5.96 -22.44
N ASP A 29 -6.27 -6.73 -21.39
CA ASP A 29 -5.17 -6.38 -20.51
C ASP A 29 -3.88 -6.94 -21.13
N PRO A 30 -2.94 -6.09 -21.62
CA PRO A 30 -1.59 -6.56 -21.93
C PRO A 30 -0.98 -7.18 -20.67
N ALA A 31 -0.02 -8.09 -20.84
CA ALA A 31 0.72 -8.65 -19.73
C ALA A 31 1.29 -7.49 -18.88
N LEU A 32 0.95 -7.47 -17.59
CA LEU A 32 1.40 -6.41 -16.71
C LEU A 32 2.94 -6.37 -16.69
N PRO A 33 3.55 -5.18 -16.72
CA PRO A 33 5.00 -5.07 -16.76
C PRO A 33 5.63 -5.68 -15.51
N ASP A 34 6.85 -6.22 -15.63
CA ASP A 34 7.60 -6.72 -14.49
C ASP A 34 8.64 -5.67 -14.08
N LEU A 35 8.25 -4.78 -13.16
CA LEU A 35 9.07 -3.68 -12.69
C LEU A 35 9.91 -4.13 -11.50
N ASP A 36 11.20 -4.33 -11.76
CA ASP A 36 12.17 -4.63 -10.71
C ASP A 36 12.44 -3.41 -9.81
N ARG A 37 13.13 -3.66 -8.69
CA ARG A 37 13.49 -2.64 -7.71
C ARG A 37 14.24 -1.44 -8.31
N ASN A 38 15.18 -1.67 -9.22
CA ASN A 38 16.00 -0.59 -9.79
C ASN A 38 15.19 0.29 -10.72
N THR A 39 14.30 -0.34 -11.51
CA THR A 39 13.34 0.32 -12.38
C THR A 39 12.43 1.24 -11.57
N LEU A 40 11.84 0.73 -10.49
CA LEU A 40 10.98 1.52 -9.61
C LEU A 40 11.71 2.68 -8.91
N LEU A 41 12.92 2.43 -8.39
CA LEU A 41 13.72 3.48 -7.75
C LEU A 41 14.13 4.57 -8.73
N SER A 42 14.53 4.21 -9.95
CA SER A 42 14.87 5.16 -11.02
C SER A 42 13.65 6.00 -11.41
N ALA A 43 12.49 5.36 -11.56
CA ALA A 43 11.23 6.04 -11.87
C ALA A 43 10.83 7.02 -10.75
N LEU A 44 10.86 6.59 -9.48
CA LEU A 44 10.56 7.44 -8.32
C LEU A 44 11.57 8.59 -8.16
N ASN A 45 12.85 8.39 -8.51
CA ASN A 45 13.83 9.48 -8.55
C ASN A 45 13.44 10.55 -9.59
N THR A 46 12.96 10.13 -10.76
CA THR A 46 12.48 11.07 -11.79
C THR A 46 11.27 11.86 -11.30
N VAL A 47 10.32 11.19 -10.65
CA VAL A 47 9.15 11.87 -10.05
C VAL A 47 9.58 12.86 -8.96
N ALA A 48 10.46 12.44 -8.06
CA ALA A 48 10.98 13.29 -6.99
C ALA A 48 11.66 14.56 -7.55
N ALA A 49 12.54 14.39 -8.54
CA ALA A 49 13.22 15.50 -9.21
C ALA A 49 12.24 16.46 -9.90
N TYR A 50 11.18 15.93 -10.53
CA TYR A 50 10.12 16.75 -11.13
C TYR A 50 9.40 17.60 -10.07
N ILE A 51 8.97 16.98 -8.97
CA ILE A 51 8.26 17.65 -7.88
C ILE A 51 9.16 18.71 -7.22
N ALA A 52 10.44 18.37 -6.96
CA ALA A 52 11.41 19.28 -6.38
C ALA A 52 11.65 20.51 -7.28
N LYS A 53 11.73 20.33 -8.60
CA LYS A 53 11.86 21.45 -9.57
C LYS A 53 10.67 22.39 -9.53
N LYS A 54 9.49 21.89 -9.13
CA LYS A 54 8.27 22.68 -8.91
C LYS A 54 8.16 23.25 -7.50
N LYS A 55 9.21 23.10 -6.67
CA LYS A 55 9.24 23.47 -5.24
C LYS A 55 8.17 22.74 -4.41
N GLY A 56 7.70 21.59 -4.87
CA GLY A 56 6.79 20.73 -4.14
C GLY A 56 7.52 19.83 -3.14
N ASN A 57 6.78 19.31 -2.18
CA ASN A 57 7.23 18.25 -1.28
C ASN A 57 6.04 17.35 -0.94
N VAL A 58 5.99 16.19 -1.57
CA VAL A 58 4.82 15.31 -1.54
C VAL A 58 5.13 14.04 -0.77
N THR A 59 4.19 13.60 0.05
CA THR A 59 4.23 12.29 0.70
C THR A 59 3.11 11.41 0.15
N VAL A 60 3.43 10.20 -0.27
CA VAL A 60 2.45 9.17 -0.64
C VAL A 60 2.62 7.93 0.22
N ILE A 61 1.57 7.11 0.35
CA ILE A 61 1.60 5.87 1.12
C ILE A 61 1.42 4.70 0.16
N ALA A 62 2.49 3.96 -0.08
CA ALA A 62 2.50 2.80 -0.94
C ALA A 62 1.91 1.56 -0.24
N VAL A 63 1.23 0.74 -1.02
CA VAL A 63 0.67 -0.55 -0.60
C VAL A 63 1.17 -1.67 -1.53
N GLY A 64 1.12 -2.91 -1.03
CA GLY A 64 1.30 -4.09 -1.87
C GLY A 64 2.69 -4.21 -2.48
N GLY A 65 2.73 -4.57 -3.77
CA GLY A 65 3.95 -5.08 -4.42
C GLY A 65 5.13 -4.12 -4.39
N ALA A 66 4.93 -2.81 -4.50
CA ALA A 66 6.02 -1.83 -4.40
C ALA A 66 6.73 -1.87 -3.04
N VAL A 67 6.00 -2.10 -1.94
CA VAL A 67 6.59 -2.27 -0.60
C VAL A 67 7.43 -3.55 -0.55
N ASN A 68 6.90 -4.65 -1.12
CA ASN A 68 7.59 -5.94 -1.17
C ASN A 68 8.84 -5.93 -2.05
N THR A 69 8.84 -5.17 -3.14
CA THR A 69 9.96 -5.09 -4.09
C THR A 69 11.02 -4.09 -3.65
N ILE A 70 10.62 -2.88 -3.23
CA ILE A 70 11.58 -1.80 -2.93
C ILE A 70 12.18 -1.97 -1.52
N TYR A 71 11.32 -2.18 -0.52
CA TYR A 71 11.70 -2.10 0.89
C TYR A 71 11.99 -3.46 1.49
N LEU A 72 11.03 -4.39 1.43
CA LEU A 72 11.17 -5.72 2.04
C LEU A 72 12.08 -6.64 1.20
N GLN A 73 12.17 -6.38 -0.10
CA GLN A 73 12.91 -7.18 -1.07
C GLN A 73 12.49 -8.67 -1.04
N SER A 74 11.24 -8.95 -0.69
CA SER A 74 10.66 -10.30 -0.71
C SER A 74 10.18 -10.70 -2.11
N ARG A 75 10.07 -9.74 -3.03
CA ARG A 75 9.71 -9.94 -4.43
C ARG A 75 10.77 -9.34 -5.34
N ALA A 76 11.10 -10.05 -6.41
CA ALA A 76 12.01 -9.53 -7.45
C ALA A 76 11.40 -8.34 -8.20
N ALA A 77 10.08 -8.37 -8.42
CA ALA A 77 9.37 -7.36 -9.19
C ALA A 77 7.86 -7.28 -8.86
N THR A 78 7.26 -6.17 -9.29
CA THR A 78 5.82 -5.86 -9.21
C THR A 78 5.38 -5.12 -10.48
N HIS A 79 4.09 -4.84 -10.62
CA HIS A 79 3.54 -4.22 -11.83
C HIS A 79 3.47 -2.69 -11.74
N ASP A 80 3.32 -2.17 -10.53
CA ASP A 80 3.06 -0.77 -10.27
C ASP A 80 3.44 -0.39 -8.82
N VAL A 81 3.27 0.90 -8.53
CA VAL A 81 3.27 1.54 -7.23
C VAL A 81 1.87 2.07 -6.98
N ASP A 82 1.04 1.25 -6.35
CA ASP A 82 -0.24 1.67 -5.79
C ASP A 82 0.00 2.55 -4.56
N PHE A 83 -0.64 3.72 -4.52
CA PHE A 83 -0.57 4.60 -3.36
C PHE A 83 -1.90 5.22 -2.94
N PHE A 84 -1.99 5.66 -1.70
CA PHE A 84 -3.04 6.55 -1.22
C PHE A 84 -2.43 7.62 -0.32
N ASN A 85 -3.14 8.72 -0.12
CA ASN A 85 -2.95 9.68 0.97
C ASN A 85 -4.09 10.71 0.88
N THR A 86 -4.89 10.84 1.94
CA THR A 86 -6.03 11.77 1.96
C THR A 86 -5.66 13.24 2.19
N GLN A 87 -4.39 13.50 2.51
CA GLN A 87 -3.84 14.85 2.71
C GLN A 87 -3.30 15.47 1.42
N LEU A 88 -3.29 14.74 0.29
CA LEU A 88 -2.85 15.26 -1.01
C LEU A 88 -3.82 16.34 -1.51
N THR A 89 -3.25 17.47 -1.93
CA THR A 89 -3.98 18.52 -2.64
C THR A 89 -4.10 18.19 -4.13
N ALA A 90 -4.95 18.92 -4.85
CA ALA A 90 -5.02 18.81 -6.30
C ALA A 90 -3.69 19.19 -6.98
N ALA A 91 -2.94 20.14 -6.41
CA ALA A 91 -1.61 20.52 -6.91
C ALA A 91 -0.60 19.38 -6.72
N ASP A 92 -0.63 18.69 -5.58
CA ASP A 92 0.24 17.54 -5.32
C ASP A 92 -0.03 16.41 -6.32
N LEU A 93 -1.31 16.08 -6.55
CA LEU A 93 -1.70 15.07 -7.53
C LEU A 93 -1.28 15.47 -8.94
N GLY A 94 -1.44 16.74 -9.33
CA GLY A 94 -0.95 17.24 -10.62
C GLY A 94 0.56 17.06 -10.78
N MET A 95 1.34 17.35 -9.75
CA MET A 95 2.79 17.16 -9.77
C MET A 95 3.18 15.67 -9.82
N ILE A 96 2.48 14.80 -9.10
CA ILE A 96 2.69 13.34 -9.16
C ILE A 96 2.43 12.83 -10.59
N VAL A 97 1.28 13.18 -11.18
CA VAL A 97 0.89 12.72 -12.52
C VAL A 97 1.90 13.16 -13.57
N GLU A 98 2.29 14.43 -13.58
CA GLU A 98 3.26 14.93 -14.56
C GLU A 98 4.67 14.39 -14.32
N GLY A 99 5.07 14.17 -13.06
CA GLY A 99 6.30 13.48 -12.72
C GLY A 99 6.30 12.01 -13.17
N ALA A 100 5.18 11.30 -13.01
CA ALA A 100 5.02 9.92 -13.43
C ALA A 100 5.10 9.80 -14.96
N LYS A 101 4.44 10.70 -15.70
CA LYS A 101 4.55 10.80 -17.16
C LYS A 101 5.98 11.09 -17.62
N ALA A 102 6.71 11.94 -16.89
CA ALA A 102 8.12 12.20 -17.20
C ALA A 102 8.98 10.94 -17.05
N ALA A 103 8.72 10.11 -16.04
CA ALA A 103 9.40 8.82 -15.87
C ALA A 103 9.08 7.84 -17.02
N THR A 104 7.82 7.76 -17.44
CA THR A 104 7.38 6.91 -18.57
C THR A 104 8.10 7.27 -19.87
N LYS A 105 8.29 8.57 -20.15
CA LYS A 105 9.07 9.02 -21.33
C LYS A 105 10.54 8.57 -21.31
N GLY A 106 11.11 8.41 -20.12
CA GLY A 106 12.50 8.01 -19.91
C GLY A 106 12.70 6.49 -19.81
N ASN A 107 11.63 5.69 -19.74
CA ASN A 107 11.73 4.25 -19.55
C ASN A 107 10.55 3.50 -20.21
N PRO A 108 10.80 2.75 -21.31
CA PRO A 108 9.75 2.06 -22.05
C PRO A 108 9.12 0.87 -21.30
N LYS A 109 9.68 0.46 -20.16
CA LYS A 109 9.06 -0.58 -19.30
C LYS A 109 7.88 -0.06 -18.48
N LEU A 110 7.78 1.25 -18.28
CA LEU A 110 6.71 1.87 -17.51
C LEU A 110 5.54 2.15 -18.46
N ASP A 111 4.32 1.88 -18.01
CA ASP A 111 3.10 2.39 -18.64
C ASP A 111 2.59 3.63 -17.89
N GLU A 112 1.47 4.23 -18.31
CA GLU A 112 0.93 5.44 -17.63
C GLU A 112 0.32 5.14 -16.25
N THR A 113 0.13 3.87 -15.90
CA THR A 113 -0.50 3.40 -14.67
C THR A 113 0.49 2.91 -13.62
N TRP A 114 1.79 2.91 -13.92
CA TRP A 114 2.84 2.40 -13.02
C TRP A 114 2.87 3.10 -11.65
N PHE A 115 2.44 4.35 -11.54
CA PHE A 115 2.36 5.09 -10.28
C PHE A 115 0.99 5.72 -10.14
N ASN A 116 0.10 5.06 -9.42
CA ASN A 116 -1.33 5.39 -9.45
C ASN A 116 -1.99 5.33 -8.06
N ASN A 117 -3.11 6.05 -7.90
CA ASN A 117 -3.85 6.13 -6.65
C ASN A 117 -5.08 5.21 -6.58
N ARG A 118 -5.20 4.24 -7.50
CA ARG A 118 -6.42 3.44 -7.69
C ARG A 118 -6.78 2.59 -6.48
N THR A 119 -5.78 2.23 -5.66
CA THR A 119 -5.99 1.51 -4.40
C THR A 119 -7.01 2.19 -3.49
N ILE A 120 -7.17 3.52 -3.57
CA ILE A 120 -8.14 4.28 -2.79
C ILE A 120 -9.60 3.83 -3.04
N LEU A 121 -9.90 3.27 -4.22
CA LEU A 121 -11.21 2.71 -4.57
C LEU A 121 -11.55 1.47 -3.74
N PHE A 122 -10.54 0.73 -3.28
CA PHE A 122 -10.69 -0.48 -2.49
C PHE A 122 -10.59 -0.22 -0.97
N ILE A 123 -10.25 1.02 -0.57
CA ILE A 123 -10.20 1.43 0.84
C ILE A 123 -11.56 2.05 1.23
N PRO A 124 -12.26 1.50 2.24
CA PRO A 124 -13.48 2.08 2.79
C PRO A 124 -13.28 3.55 3.13
N LYS A 125 -14.24 4.41 2.75
CA LYS A 125 -14.07 5.87 2.80
C LYS A 125 -13.80 6.40 4.21
N ASP A 126 -14.44 5.79 5.21
CA ASP A 126 -14.28 6.03 6.64
C ASP A 126 -12.89 5.64 7.17
N GLN A 127 -12.21 4.70 6.51
CA GLN A 127 -10.87 4.22 6.91
C GLN A 127 -9.71 5.03 6.34
N ARG A 128 -9.91 5.76 5.23
CA ARG A 128 -8.81 6.39 4.48
C ARG A 128 -7.99 7.39 5.30
N ASN A 129 -8.64 8.21 6.13
CA ASN A 129 -7.93 9.17 6.98
C ASN A 129 -7.15 8.47 8.10
N ALA A 130 -7.78 7.53 8.79
CA ALA A 130 -7.14 6.77 9.86
C ALA A 130 -5.92 5.99 9.35
N LEU A 131 -6.02 5.37 8.17
CA LEU A 131 -4.89 4.69 7.54
C LEU A 131 -3.77 5.66 7.13
N THR A 132 -4.13 6.85 6.67
CA THR A 132 -3.16 7.90 6.33
C THR A 132 -2.38 8.34 7.57
N GLU A 133 -3.09 8.65 8.65
CA GLU A 133 -2.50 9.06 9.93
C GLU A 133 -1.64 7.94 10.54
N GLN A 134 -2.11 6.70 10.51
CA GLN A 134 -1.34 5.54 10.98
C GLN A 134 -0.07 5.32 10.17
N ALA A 135 -0.09 5.49 8.84
CA ALA A 135 1.10 5.34 8.01
C ALA A 135 2.14 6.43 8.32
N ILE A 136 1.69 7.68 8.48
CA ILE A 136 2.54 8.81 8.89
C ILE A 136 3.15 8.56 10.27
N ALA A 137 2.34 8.12 11.24
CA ALA A 137 2.82 7.79 12.58
C ALA A 137 3.79 6.58 12.59
N GLN A 138 3.52 5.57 11.75
CA GLN A 138 4.41 4.41 11.58
C GLN A 138 5.76 4.83 10.98
N ASN A 139 5.77 5.81 10.08
CA ASN A 139 6.94 6.44 9.47
C ASN A 139 7.94 5.42 8.88
N GLU A 140 7.45 4.42 8.16
CA GLU A 140 8.30 3.43 7.48
C GLU A 140 8.57 3.91 6.05
N ILE A 141 9.68 4.63 5.87
CA ILE A 141 10.08 5.20 4.59
C ILE A 141 10.58 4.08 3.66
N ILE A 142 9.93 3.92 2.50
CA ILE A 142 10.38 2.98 1.46
C ILE A 142 11.22 3.67 0.37
N PHE A 143 11.01 4.98 0.18
CA PHE A 143 11.79 5.83 -0.72
C PHE A 143 11.73 7.28 -0.24
N GLN A 144 12.86 8.00 -0.33
CA GLN A 144 12.90 9.43 -0.04
C GLN A 144 13.98 10.14 -0.86
N LYS A 145 13.57 11.25 -1.46
CA LYS A 145 14.41 12.25 -2.13
C LYS A 145 13.76 13.63 -1.98
N PRO A 146 14.49 14.74 -2.24
CA PRO A 146 13.85 16.05 -2.35
C PRO A 146 12.64 15.98 -3.28
N GLY A 147 11.49 16.50 -2.83
CA GLY A 147 10.24 16.50 -3.57
C GLY A 147 9.30 15.31 -3.33
N LEU A 148 9.81 14.12 -2.96
CA LEU A 148 8.96 12.94 -2.78
C LEU A 148 9.42 12.05 -1.61
N THR A 149 8.48 11.77 -0.70
CA THR A 149 8.58 10.71 0.30
C THR A 149 7.52 9.65 0.02
N VAL A 150 7.91 8.38 0.05
CA VAL A 150 7.01 7.24 -0.08
C VAL A 150 7.08 6.44 1.22
N LEU A 151 5.96 6.36 1.93
CA LEU A 151 5.81 5.57 3.16
C LEU A 151 5.18 4.22 2.83
N ALA A 152 5.45 3.20 3.64
CA ALA A 152 4.66 1.98 3.65
C ALA A 152 3.34 2.21 4.39
N ALA A 153 2.26 1.57 3.90
CA ALA A 153 1.01 1.48 4.64
C ALA A 153 1.18 0.77 6.00
N PRO A 154 0.23 0.93 6.94
CA PRO A 154 0.33 0.32 8.26
C PRO A 154 0.50 -1.21 8.15
N TRP A 155 1.50 -1.77 8.82
CA TRP A 155 1.79 -3.21 8.72
C TRP A 155 0.59 -4.10 9.09
N PRO A 156 -0.17 -3.80 10.16
CA PRO A 156 -1.36 -4.60 10.47
C PRO A 156 -2.42 -4.53 9.37
N TYR A 157 -2.62 -3.37 8.74
CA TYR A 157 -3.53 -3.22 7.61
C TYR A 157 -3.10 -4.07 6.42
N SER A 158 -1.84 -3.93 6.00
CA SER A 158 -1.28 -4.72 4.89
C SER A 158 -1.37 -6.22 5.15
N PHE A 159 -1.10 -6.65 6.38
CA PHE A 159 -1.28 -8.05 6.81
C PHE A 159 -2.74 -8.51 6.68
N CYS A 160 -3.68 -7.76 7.26
CA CYS A 160 -5.10 -8.12 7.22
C CYS A 160 -5.64 -8.21 5.79
N CYS A 161 -5.26 -7.30 4.89
CA CYS A 161 -5.68 -7.38 3.48
C CYS A 161 -5.21 -8.67 2.79
N LYS A 162 -4.00 -9.16 3.10
CA LYS A 162 -3.50 -10.42 2.54
C LYS A 162 -4.22 -11.63 3.11
N VAL A 163 -4.45 -11.64 4.43
CA VAL A 163 -5.19 -12.72 5.09
C VAL A 163 -6.64 -12.77 4.62
N ASP A 164 -7.31 -11.62 4.48
CA ASP A 164 -8.67 -11.52 3.96
C ASP A 164 -8.75 -12.10 2.53
N ARG A 165 -7.85 -11.67 1.65
CA ARG A 165 -7.77 -12.17 0.28
C ARG A 165 -7.49 -13.67 0.18
N LEU A 166 -6.58 -14.19 1.01
CA LEU A 166 -6.28 -15.62 1.10
C LEU A 166 -7.47 -16.46 1.61
N ALA A 167 -8.35 -15.85 2.41
CA ALA A 167 -9.57 -16.47 2.94
C ALA A 167 -10.75 -16.39 1.95
N GLY A 168 -10.53 -15.87 0.74
CA GLY A 168 -11.59 -15.67 -0.27
C GLY A 168 -12.36 -14.36 -0.11
N GLY A 169 -11.91 -13.48 0.78
CA GLY A 169 -12.39 -12.09 0.88
C GLY A 169 -11.80 -11.18 -0.20
N GLY A 170 -12.22 -9.91 -0.18
CA GLY A 170 -11.80 -8.89 -1.13
C GLY A 170 -12.39 -9.03 -2.54
N VAL A 171 -11.97 -8.12 -3.44
CA VAL A 171 -12.46 -8.06 -4.84
C VAL A 171 -11.71 -9.01 -5.76
N ASN A 172 -10.49 -9.40 -5.38
CA ASN A 172 -9.59 -10.19 -6.23
C ASN A 172 -9.29 -11.55 -5.58
N SER A 173 -9.20 -12.60 -6.39
CA SER A 173 -8.75 -13.91 -5.93
C SER A 173 -7.32 -13.88 -5.37
N ALA A 174 -7.03 -14.79 -4.43
CA ALA A 174 -5.70 -14.99 -3.86
C ALA A 174 -4.63 -15.24 -4.92
N ARG A 175 -3.43 -14.71 -4.70
CA ARG A 175 -2.24 -14.88 -5.53
C ARG A 175 -1.23 -15.78 -4.82
N VAL A 176 -0.37 -16.40 -5.62
CA VAL A 176 0.67 -17.34 -5.14
C VAL A 176 1.62 -16.73 -4.11
N TYR A 177 1.87 -15.42 -4.20
CA TYR A 177 2.75 -14.68 -3.29
C TYR A 177 2.04 -14.09 -2.06
N ASP A 178 0.71 -14.14 -1.97
CA ASP A 178 -0.02 -13.45 -0.89
C ASP A 178 0.30 -14.03 0.51
N LEU A 179 0.61 -15.33 0.61
CA LEU A 179 1.03 -15.96 1.87
C LEU A 179 2.39 -15.45 2.34
N ASP A 180 3.37 -15.34 1.42
CA ASP A 180 4.68 -14.79 1.76
C ASP A 180 4.58 -13.31 2.15
N ASP A 181 3.83 -12.52 1.37
CA ASP A 181 3.58 -11.11 1.69
C ASP A 181 2.98 -10.95 3.12
N ALA A 182 1.98 -11.77 3.47
CA ALA A 182 1.39 -11.77 4.81
C ALA A 182 2.42 -12.06 5.91
N VAL A 183 3.30 -13.06 5.69
CA VAL A 183 4.37 -13.42 6.63
C VAL A 183 5.36 -12.27 6.82
N GLN A 184 5.74 -11.59 5.74
CA GLN A 184 6.66 -10.45 5.79
C GLN A 184 6.03 -9.25 6.52
N TYR A 185 4.78 -8.90 6.24
CA TYR A 185 4.09 -7.81 6.93
C TYR A 185 3.91 -8.09 8.43
N LEU A 186 3.55 -9.34 8.79
CA LEU A 186 3.47 -9.74 10.19
C LEU A 186 4.82 -9.59 10.89
N ARG A 187 5.92 -10.04 10.24
CA ARG A 187 7.28 -9.87 10.77
C ARG A 187 7.61 -8.41 11.03
N ARG A 188 7.32 -7.52 10.08
CA ARG A 188 7.53 -6.07 10.24
C ARG A 188 6.71 -5.49 11.38
N SER A 189 5.44 -5.88 11.48
CA SER A 189 4.56 -5.44 12.58
C SER A 189 5.13 -5.82 13.95
N LEU A 190 5.59 -7.07 14.10
CA LEU A 190 6.17 -7.57 15.36
C LEU A 190 7.48 -6.85 15.72
N ILE A 191 8.39 -6.69 14.75
CA ILE A 191 9.66 -5.95 14.94
C ILE A 191 9.37 -4.52 15.39
N LYS A 192 8.44 -3.83 14.71
CA LYS A 192 8.10 -2.44 14.99
C LYS A 192 7.50 -2.26 16.38
N ALA A 193 6.61 -3.18 16.78
CA ALA A 193 6.01 -3.20 18.11
C ALA A 193 6.96 -3.73 19.20
N LYS A 194 8.16 -4.22 18.84
CA LYS A 194 9.14 -4.85 19.74
C LYS A 194 8.56 -6.01 20.54
N VAL A 195 7.69 -6.80 19.90
CA VAL A 195 7.09 -8.01 20.48
C VAL A 195 7.45 -9.23 19.64
N ALA A 196 7.50 -10.40 20.27
CA ALA A 196 7.80 -11.64 19.57
C ALA A 196 6.56 -12.29 18.93
N GLN A 197 5.38 -12.01 19.50
CA GLN A 197 4.11 -12.64 19.16
C GLN A 197 2.97 -11.63 19.32
N VAL A 198 1.84 -11.89 18.67
CA VAL A 198 0.61 -11.12 18.80
C VAL A 198 -0.56 -12.07 19.12
N PRO A 199 -1.45 -11.74 20.07
CA PRO A 199 -2.63 -12.56 20.31
C PRO A 199 -3.57 -12.61 19.09
N LEU A 200 -4.20 -13.76 18.83
CA LEU A 200 -5.23 -13.91 17.80
C LEU A 200 -6.38 -12.91 18.00
N ALA A 201 -6.73 -12.62 19.25
CA ALA A 201 -7.73 -11.61 19.59
C ALA A 201 -7.35 -10.22 19.04
N THR A 202 -6.07 -9.84 19.13
CA THR A 202 -5.56 -8.58 18.57
C THR A 202 -5.61 -8.59 17.04
N VAL A 203 -5.28 -9.72 16.41
CA VAL A 203 -5.43 -9.86 14.95
C VAL A 203 -6.89 -9.71 14.52
N LYS A 204 -7.84 -10.30 15.26
CA LYS A 204 -9.28 -10.12 15.02
C LYS A 204 -9.72 -8.67 15.20
N GLN A 205 -9.18 -7.97 16.20
CA GLN A 205 -9.44 -6.54 16.39
C GLN A 205 -8.93 -5.71 15.21
N TRP A 206 -7.76 -6.03 14.62
CA TRP A 206 -7.28 -5.35 13.41
C TRP A 206 -8.26 -5.54 12.24
N PHE A 207 -8.81 -6.73 12.05
CA PHE A 207 -9.83 -6.96 11.01
C PHE A 207 -11.03 -6.03 11.20
N THR A 208 -11.57 -5.97 12.42
CA THR A 208 -12.68 -5.05 12.74
C THR A 208 -12.28 -3.59 12.53
N GLN A 209 -11.10 -3.20 12.99
CA GLN A 209 -10.58 -1.84 12.84
C GLN A 209 -10.53 -1.39 11.37
N TYR A 210 -10.16 -2.28 10.46
CA TYR A 210 -10.03 -1.98 9.03
C TYR A 210 -11.28 -2.30 8.21
N SER A 211 -12.43 -2.50 8.88
CA SER A 211 -13.70 -2.85 8.24
C SER A 211 -13.62 -4.12 7.37
N LEU A 212 -12.76 -5.07 7.76
CA LEU A 212 -12.65 -6.40 7.16
C LEU A 212 -13.43 -7.42 7.98
N ARG A 213 -13.96 -8.44 7.33
CA ARG A 213 -14.78 -9.47 7.98
C ARG A 213 -13.93 -10.67 8.38
N TRP A 214 -13.97 -11.05 9.66
CA TRP A 214 -13.46 -12.34 10.09
C TRP A 214 -14.47 -13.46 9.80
N THR A 215 -14.01 -14.56 9.23
CA THR A 215 -14.76 -15.78 8.94
C THR A 215 -13.95 -17.01 9.38
N SER A 216 -14.57 -18.19 9.38
CA SER A 216 -13.87 -19.44 9.70
C SER A 216 -12.72 -19.77 8.72
N ALA A 217 -12.77 -19.25 7.49
CA ALA A 217 -11.68 -19.42 6.53
C ALA A 217 -10.40 -18.69 6.98
N ASN A 218 -10.54 -17.58 7.72
CA ASN A 218 -9.38 -16.82 8.23
C ASN A 218 -8.59 -17.62 9.28
N ASP A 219 -9.25 -18.48 10.08
CA ASP A 219 -8.57 -19.32 11.07
C ASP A 219 -7.61 -20.31 10.37
N GLY A 220 -8.04 -20.91 9.27
CA GLY A 220 -7.17 -21.77 8.43
C GLY A 220 -6.02 -21.01 7.78
N VAL A 221 -6.24 -19.76 7.35
CA VAL A 221 -5.17 -18.91 6.80
C VAL A 221 -4.16 -18.52 7.88
N VAL A 222 -4.59 -18.18 9.09
CA VAL A 222 -3.66 -17.87 10.20
C VAL A 222 -2.79 -19.07 10.57
N ALA A 223 -3.34 -20.28 10.59
CA ALA A 223 -2.55 -21.49 10.81
C ALA A 223 -1.45 -21.64 9.73
N ARG A 224 -1.77 -21.36 8.46
CA ARG A 224 -0.80 -21.36 7.35
C ARG A 224 0.24 -20.26 7.49
N VAL A 225 -0.14 -19.04 7.87
CA VAL A 225 0.79 -17.93 8.16
C VAL A 225 1.75 -18.31 9.28
N ASN A 226 1.24 -18.88 10.39
CA ASN A 226 2.07 -19.34 11.49
C ASN A 226 3.11 -20.38 11.03
N ALA A 227 2.67 -21.38 10.25
CA ALA A 227 3.56 -22.40 9.71
C ALA A 227 4.63 -21.81 8.79
N ALA A 228 4.23 -20.96 7.83
CA ALA A 228 5.14 -20.31 6.90
C ALA A 228 6.13 -19.39 7.63
N TYR A 229 5.69 -18.62 8.61
CA TYR A 229 6.57 -17.75 9.40
C TYR A 229 7.65 -18.53 10.15
N ARG A 230 7.31 -19.67 10.76
CA ARG A 230 8.29 -20.54 11.45
C ARG A 230 9.36 -21.06 10.48
N VAL A 231 8.96 -21.44 9.27
CA VAL A 231 9.89 -21.91 8.23
C VAL A 231 10.77 -20.76 7.74
N THR A 232 10.17 -19.65 7.30
CA THR A 232 10.88 -18.51 6.69
C THR A 232 11.89 -17.88 7.63
N PHE A 233 11.54 -17.72 8.92
CA PHE A 233 12.40 -17.04 9.90
C PHE A 233 13.05 -17.98 10.92
N LYS A 234 12.96 -19.30 10.73
CA LYS A 234 13.47 -20.31 11.67
C LYS A 234 12.99 -20.08 13.11
N ALA A 235 11.77 -19.57 13.26
CA ALA A 235 11.21 -19.21 14.56
C ALA A 235 10.69 -20.46 15.29
N LYS A 236 11.00 -20.57 16.60
CA LYS A 236 10.56 -21.70 17.43
C LYS A 236 9.07 -21.67 17.75
N ASN A 237 8.49 -20.47 17.89
CA ASN A 237 7.12 -20.28 18.32
C ASN A 237 6.27 -19.64 17.22
N ASN A 238 4.94 -19.79 17.32
CA ASN A 238 4.00 -19.12 16.42
C ASN A 238 4.05 -17.60 16.62
N PRO A 239 4.06 -16.79 15.56
CA PRO A 239 3.93 -15.34 15.68
C PRO A 239 2.52 -14.91 16.13
N ILE A 240 1.49 -15.73 15.87
CA ILE A 240 0.11 -15.48 16.33
C ILE A 240 -0.29 -16.58 17.31
N VAL A 241 -0.68 -16.18 18.54
CA VAL A 241 -0.99 -17.08 19.68
C VAL A 241 -2.40 -16.93 20.19
#